data_AF-A0A966QN82-F1
#
_entry.id   AF-A0A966QN82-F1
#
_cell.length_a   1.000
_cell.length_b   1.000
_cell.length_c   1.000
_cell.angle_alpha   90.00
_cell.angle_beta   90.00
_cell.angle_gamma   90.00
#
_symmetry.space_group_name_H-M   'P 1'
#
loop_
_entity.id
_entity.type
_entity.pdbx_description
1 polymer ?
#
loop_
_entity_poly.entity_id
_entity_poly.type
_entity_poly.pdbx_seq_one_letter_code
_entity_poly.pdbx_strand_id
1 'polypeptide(L)'
;MRLTTTDDGSIVAFAAIMLVPLVLGVAIVVDSGRIWAERAALQNAVEVTAASAASTWIRTNTVCPAGVLSFLTIDDATPASHSCTTTGNSREGTITVSANDASPLFFSALLARSSANINASTTVKVGSAGSLVGVWPVALCESHPSILNWKNSGFSLTTNYTITLQTGPKNCGGNVGGNWGVLDFNGGANSTRETIAWVQNGYNDALDVGDTVLGSPGGLTSSIGIETMIGKTVLIALFDQALASGSNANYRITGFVRSVLIGARLTGAAASRSLTVRFETAMVDRPSASVGSGSNFGITTWAICAYDNKGAC
;
A
#
# COMPACT_ATOMS: atom_id res chain seq x y z
N MET A 1 50.80 46.20 47.50
CA MET A 1 50.97 44.75 47.68
C MET A 1 49.77 44.27 48.48
N ARG A 2 48.68 43.92 47.79
CA ARG A 2 47.41 43.49 48.41
C ARG A 2 47.48 41.97 48.56
N LEU A 3 47.42 41.51 49.80
CA LEU A 3 47.34 40.10 50.17
C LEU A 3 46.05 39.51 49.59
N THR A 4 46.17 38.65 48.57
CA THR A 4 45.10 37.73 48.18
C THR A 4 45.07 36.59 49.17
N THR A 5 43.91 36.42 49.79
CA THR A 5 43.54 35.37 50.73
C THR A 5 43.77 33.97 50.15
N THR A 6 44.47 33.12 50.90
CA THR A 6 44.90 31.77 50.53
C THR A 6 43.77 30.76 50.32
N ASP A 7 42.52 31.10 50.66
CA ASP A 7 41.38 30.20 50.54
C ASP A 7 40.71 30.22 49.16
N ASP A 8 40.91 31.28 48.37
CA ASP A 8 40.28 31.44 47.04
C ASP A 8 40.80 30.43 46.00
N GLY A 9 42.04 29.95 46.16
CA GLY A 9 42.64 28.98 45.24
C GLY A 9 42.03 27.58 45.33
N SER A 10 41.50 27.20 46.51
CA SER A 10 40.91 25.89 46.73
C SER A 10 39.55 25.74 46.02
N ILE A 11 38.73 26.79 46.04
CA ILE A 11 37.42 26.84 45.39
C ILE A 11 37.58 26.77 43.88
N VAL A 12 38.57 27.47 43.32
CA VAL A 12 38.86 27.43 41.87
C VAL A 12 39.31 26.03 41.44
N ALA A 13 40.12 25.33 42.25
CA ALA A 13 40.54 23.97 41.95
C ALA A 13 39.36 22.98 41.95
N PHE A 14 38.46 23.05 42.94
CA PHE A 14 37.25 22.22 42.98
C PHE A 14 36.30 22.53 41.83
N ALA A 15 36.08 23.82 41.52
CA ALA A 15 35.25 24.24 40.41
C ALA A 15 35.82 23.72 39.08
N ALA A 16 37.13 23.83 38.85
CA ALA A 16 37.78 23.31 37.65
C ALA A 16 37.63 21.78 37.53
N ILE A 17 37.85 21.04 38.61
CA ILE A 17 37.71 19.58 38.62
C ILE A 17 36.25 19.14 38.36
N MET A 18 35.26 19.86 38.89
CA MET A 18 33.84 19.57 38.64
C MET A 18 33.35 20.04 37.27
N LEU A 19 33.94 21.08 36.69
CA LEU A 19 33.57 21.58 35.37
C LEU A 19 33.94 20.59 34.26
N VAL A 20 35.08 19.90 34.40
CA VAL A 20 35.56 18.92 33.41
C VAL A 20 34.52 17.84 33.07
N PRO A 21 33.99 17.06 34.03
CA PRO A 21 32.98 16.05 33.71
C PRO A 21 31.69 16.65 33.15
N LEU A 22 31.34 17.88 33.54
CA LEU A 22 30.16 18.57 33.02
C LEU A 22 30.34 18.94 31.54
N VAL A 23 31.48 19.52 31.16
CA VAL A 23 31.80 19.83 29.77
C VAL A 23 31.92 18.57 28.92
N LEU A 24 32.54 17.51 29.45
CA LEU A 24 32.61 16.21 28.77
C LEU A 24 31.22 15.60 28.57
N GLY A 25 30.31 15.74 29.55
CA GLY A 25 28.93 15.31 29.42
C GLY A 25 28.19 16.05 28.30
N VAL A 26 28.32 17.38 28.24
CA VAL A 26 27.71 18.20 27.18
C VAL A 26 28.27 17.83 25.80
N ALA A 27 29.59 17.62 25.70
CA ALA A 27 30.24 17.19 24.46
C ALA A 27 29.65 15.88 23.90
N ILE A 28 29.46 14.88 24.76
CA ILE A 28 28.86 13.58 24.37
C ILE A 28 27.43 13.79 23.87
N VAL A 29 26.63 14.60 24.57
CA VAL A 29 25.24 14.87 24.20
C VAL A 29 25.15 15.60 22.86
N VAL A 30 26.02 16.59 22.60
CA VAL A 30 26.03 17.34 21.34
C VAL A 30 26.43 16.46 20.17
N ASP A 31 27.52 15.70 20.27
CA ASP A 31 27.96 14.79 19.21
C ASP A 31 26.89 13.72 18.95
N SER A 32 26.31 13.12 19.99
CA SER A 32 25.26 12.08 19.85
C SER A 32 23.98 12.64 19.25
N GLY A 33 23.57 13.84 19.67
CA GLY A 33 22.37 14.51 19.14
C GLY A 33 22.50 14.85 17.66
N ARG A 34 23.69 15.28 17.23
CA ARG A 34 23.99 15.51 15.82
C ARG A 34 23.90 14.25 14.98
N ILE A 35 24.56 13.17 15.39
CA ILE A 35 24.50 11.86 14.69
C ILE A 35 23.04 11.40 14.55
N TRP A 36 22.26 11.55 15.61
CA TRP A 36 20.85 11.16 15.59
C TRP A 36 20.03 12.01 14.62
N ALA A 37 20.24 13.33 14.60
CA ALA A 37 19.56 14.23 13.67
C ALA A 37 19.92 13.94 12.20
N GLU A 38 21.20 13.75 11.88
CA GLU A 38 21.66 13.43 10.53
C GLU A 38 21.16 12.04 10.08
N ARG A 39 21.15 11.05 10.98
CA ARG A 39 20.55 9.74 10.68
C ARG A 39 19.05 9.83 10.42
N ALA A 40 18.31 10.64 11.17
CA ALA A 40 16.88 10.84 10.95
C ALA A 40 16.60 11.50 9.59
N ALA A 41 17.38 12.51 9.21
CA ALA A 41 17.30 13.12 7.88
C ALA A 41 17.60 12.11 6.76
N LEU A 42 18.65 11.31 6.92
CA LEU A 42 19.01 10.25 5.97
C LEU A 42 17.91 9.20 5.83
N GLN A 43 17.27 8.82 6.95
CA GLN A 43 16.16 7.86 6.97
C GLN A 43 14.95 8.41 6.20
N ASN A 44 14.53 9.65 6.46
CA ASN A 44 13.43 10.28 5.74
C ASN A 44 13.70 10.35 4.23
N ALA A 45 14.93 10.71 3.84
CA ALA A 45 15.32 10.79 2.43
C ALA A 45 15.24 9.42 1.73
N VAL A 46 15.71 8.36 2.39
CA VAL A 46 15.63 6.98 1.88
C VAL A 46 14.18 6.49 1.78
N GLU A 47 13.32 6.84 2.74
CA GLU A 47 11.89 6.48 2.72
C GLU A 47 11.13 7.11 1.56
N VAL A 48 11.27 8.42 1.38
CA VAL A 48 10.66 9.16 0.27
C VAL A 48 11.17 8.62 -1.08
N THR A 49 12.46 8.34 -1.16
CA THR A 49 13.08 7.74 -2.36
C THR A 49 12.52 6.35 -2.63
N ALA A 50 12.41 5.48 -1.63
CA ALA A 50 11.89 4.13 -1.78
C ALA A 50 10.40 4.11 -2.19
N ALA A 51 9.59 4.96 -1.56
CA ALA A 51 8.18 5.16 -1.92
C ALA A 51 8.02 5.64 -3.37
N SER A 52 8.81 6.63 -3.76
CA SER A 52 8.80 7.19 -5.13
C SER A 52 9.36 6.21 -6.17
N ALA A 53 10.32 5.38 -5.79
CA ALA A 53 10.83 4.30 -6.62
C ALA A 53 9.75 3.24 -6.85
N ALA A 54 9.00 2.87 -5.81
CA ALA A 54 7.91 1.91 -5.93
C ALA A 54 6.79 2.42 -6.83
N SER A 55 6.37 3.68 -6.67
CA SER A 55 5.35 4.28 -7.53
C SER A 55 5.78 4.36 -8.99
N THR A 56 7.04 4.74 -9.24
CA THR A 56 7.60 4.79 -10.60
C THR A 56 7.74 3.38 -11.19
N TRP A 57 8.18 2.40 -10.40
CA TRP A 57 8.33 1.03 -10.85
C TRP A 57 6.98 0.43 -11.29
N ILE A 58 5.91 0.67 -10.53
CA ILE A 58 4.56 0.22 -10.87
C ILE A 58 4.06 0.88 -12.18
N ARG A 59 4.35 2.18 -12.38
CA ARG A 59 3.82 2.97 -13.51
C ARG A 59 4.58 2.76 -14.81
N THR A 60 5.91 2.75 -14.76
CA THR A 60 6.77 2.77 -15.95
C THR A 60 7.62 1.52 -16.10
N ASN A 61 7.52 0.56 -15.18
CA ASN A 61 8.37 -0.63 -15.13
C ASN A 61 9.88 -0.30 -15.08
N THR A 62 10.23 0.91 -14.61
CA THR A 62 11.60 1.38 -14.48
C THR A 62 11.94 1.51 -13.00
N VAL A 63 13.06 0.92 -12.59
CA VAL A 63 13.53 0.94 -11.21
C VAL A 63 14.49 2.09 -11.02
N CYS A 64 14.28 2.89 -9.97
CA CYS A 64 15.21 3.93 -9.50
C CYS A 64 15.84 4.80 -10.60
N PRO A 65 15.02 5.47 -11.44
CA PRO A 65 15.56 6.45 -12.37
C PRO A 65 16.23 7.61 -11.63
N ALA A 66 17.13 8.33 -12.29
CA ALA A 66 17.91 9.42 -11.68
C ALA A 66 17.03 10.48 -10.99
N GLY A 67 15.86 10.81 -11.57
CA GLY A 67 14.92 11.76 -10.96
C GLY A 67 14.23 11.27 -9.68
N VAL A 68 14.23 9.97 -9.42
CA VAL A 68 13.80 9.42 -8.12
C VAL A 68 14.97 9.41 -7.14
N LEU A 69 16.18 9.07 -7.59
CA LEU A 69 17.36 9.08 -6.72
C LEU A 69 17.74 10.49 -6.23
N SER A 70 17.32 11.56 -6.92
CA SER A 70 17.50 12.93 -6.43
C SER A 70 16.70 13.24 -5.15
N PHE A 71 15.71 12.43 -4.77
CA PHE A 71 15.04 12.59 -3.47
C PHE A 71 15.99 12.32 -2.30
N LEU A 72 17.09 11.59 -2.52
CA LEU A 72 18.11 11.37 -1.50
C LEU A 72 18.80 12.66 -1.05
N THR A 73 18.73 13.75 -1.85
CA THR A 73 19.48 15.00 -1.61
C THR A 73 18.61 16.19 -1.19
N ILE A 74 17.31 16.00 -0.90
CA ILE A 74 16.38 17.13 -0.67
C ILE A 74 16.44 17.70 0.75
N ASP A 75 16.85 16.91 1.75
CA ASP A 75 16.85 17.30 3.17
C ASP A 75 18.26 17.36 3.80
N ASP A 76 19.22 18.00 3.12
CA ASP A 76 20.64 18.08 3.55
C ASP A 76 21.36 16.74 3.74
N ALA A 77 20.69 15.62 3.45
CA ALA A 77 21.31 14.32 3.31
C ALA A 77 22.05 14.31 1.97
N THR A 78 23.35 14.52 1.96
CA THR A 78 24.17 14.30 0.75
C THR A 78 24.98 13.03 0.96
N PRO A 79 24.36 11.85 0.88
CA PRO A 79 25.04 10.63 1.26
C PRO A 79 26.27 10.39 0.38
N ALA A 80 27.39 10.05 1.02
CA ALA A 80 28.62 9.67 0.35
C ALA A 80 28.41 8.51 -0.63
N SER A 81 27.49 7.59 -0.34
CA SER A 81 27.10 6.52 -1.24
C SER A 81 25.64 6.11 -1.05
N HIS A 82 25.03 5.59 -2.12
CA HIS A 82 23.67 5.05 -2.08
C HIS A 82 23.55 3.85 -3.02
N SER A 83 22.55 3.01 -2.78
CA SER A 83 22.19 1.93 -3.67
C SER A 83 20.68 1.76 -3.75
N CYS A 84 20.21 1.29 -4.90
CA CYS A 84 18.83 0.84 -5.07
C CYS A 84 18.86 -0.54 -5.71
N THR A 85 18.25 -1.51 -5.03
CA THR A 85 18.16 -2.89 -5.51
C THR A 85 16.71 -3.32 -5.53
N THR A 86 16.38 -4.23 -6.45
CA THR A 86 15.02 -4.77 -6.58
C THR A 86 15.03 -6.27 -6.74
N THR A 87 14.00 -6.92 -6.20
CA THR A 87 13.72 -8.33 -6.42
C THR A 87 12.29 -8.49 -6.94
N GLY A 88 12.07 -9.41 -7.89
CA GLY A 88 10.75 -9.61 -8.50
C GLY A 88 10.48 -8.67 -9.68
N ASN A 89 9.23 -8.23 -9.82
CA ASN A 89 8.75 -7.40 -10.92
C ASN A 89 7.86 -6.25 -10.42
N SER A 90 7.47 -5.33 -11.32
CA SER A 90 6.67 -4.13 -11.02
C SER A 90 5.27 -4.39 -10.44
N ARG A 91 4.84 -5.65 -10.35
CA ARG A 91 3.53 -6.06 -9.83
C ARG A 91 3.61 -6.97 -8.62
N GLU A 92 4.79 -7.51 -8.34
CA GLU A 92 5.08 -8.39 -7.21
C GLU A 92 6.60 -8.41 -7.00
N GLY A 93 7.06 -7.73 -5.95
CA GLY A 93 8.49 -7.60 -5.71
C GLY A 93 8.81 -6.70 -4.52
N THR A 94 10.10 -6.49 -4.30
CA THR A 94 10.60 -5.55 -3.29
C THR A 94 11.62 -4.60 -3.90
N ILE A 95 11.63 -3.36 -3.39
CA ILE A 95 12.65 -2.37 -3.67
C ILE A 95 13.34 -2.03 -2.35
N THR A 96 14.66 -2.10 -2.32
CA THR A 96 15.45 -1.64 -1.17
C THR A 96 16.32 -0.48 -1.63
N VAL A 97 16.10 0.68 -1.00
CA VAL A 97 16.98 1.84 -1.12
C VAL A 97 17.83 1.90 0.12
N SER A 98 19.13 2.12 -0.05
CA SER A 98 20.06 2.35 1.05
C SER A 98 20.95 3.54 0.78
N ALA A 99 21.33 4.23 1.84
CA ALA A 99 22.26 5.33 1.81
C ALA A 99 23.23 5.23 3.00
N ASN A 100 24.47 5.64 2.75
CA ASN A 100 25.53 5.70 3.74
C ASN A 100 26.21 7.07 3.68
N ASP A 101 26.49 7.60 4.85
CA ASP A 101 27.18 8.88 5.01
C ASP A 101 28.11 8.87 6.24
N ALA A 102 28.96 9.89 6.36
CA ALA A 102 29.87 10.08 7.47
C ALA A 102 29.57 11.39 8.20
N SER A 103 29.03 11.28 9.42
CA SER A 103 28.76 12.41 10.32
C SER A 103 30.05 12.88 11.00
N PRO A 104 30.48 14.14 10.85
CA PRO A 104 31.68 14.62 11.51
C PRO A 104 31.43 14.88 12.99
N LEU A 105 32.35 14.41 13.85
CA LEU A 105 32.29 14.56 15.30
C LEU A 105 33.18 15.71 15.73
N PHE A 106 32.65 16.64 16.53
CA PHE A 106 33.41 17.81 16.94
C PHE A 106 34.23 17.53 18.19
N PHE A 107 33.60 16.99 19.23
CA PHE A 107 34.28 16.78 20.50
C PHE A 107 35.00 15.43 20.57
N SER A 108 34.46 14.40 19.93
CA SER A 108 35.11 13.08 19.84
C SER A 108 36.42 13.12 19.04
N ALA A 109 36.64 14.18 18.24
CA ALA A 109 37.90 14.41 17.54
C ALA A 109 39.08 14.59 18.51
N LEU A 110 38.85 15.09 19.73
CA LEU A 110 39.86 15.17 20.78
C LEU A 110 40.33 13.78 21.24
N LEU A 111 39.52 12.74 21.00
CA LEU A 111 39.83 11.33 21.27
C LEU A 111 40.22 10.58 19.98
N ALA A 112 40.72 11.29 18.97
CA ALA A 112 41.12 10.74 17.68
C ALA A 112 39.99 10.06 16.87
N ARG A 113 38.73 10.43 17.11
CA ARG A 113 37.57 10.02 16.29
C ARG A 113 36.94 11.24 15.61
N SER A 114 37.22 11.43 14.32
CA SER A 114 36.75 12.60 13.57
C SER A 114 35.38 12.42 12.92
N SER A 115 34.88 11.19 12.78
CA SER A 115 33.57 10.91 12.18
C SER A 115 32.92 9.64 12.73
N ALA A 116 31.62 9.53 12.52
CA ALA A 116 30.81 8.33 12.71
C ALA A 116 30.06 8.00 11.42
N ASN A 117 30.09 6.73 11.01
CA ASN A 117 29.33 6.28 9.85
C ASN A 117 27.85 6.16 10.23
N ILE A 118 26.99 6.74 9.41
CA ILE A 118 25.53 6.63 9.50
C ILE A 118 25.00 5.90 8.27
N ASN A 119 24.08 4.97 8.50
CA ASN A 119 23.45 4.17 7.46
C ASN A 119 21.94 4.25 7.66
N ALA A 120 21.21 4.27 6.54
CA ALA A 120 19.77 4.13 6.51
C ALA A 120 19.39 3.19 5.36
N SER A 121 18.41 2.33 5.58
CA SER A 121 17.76 1.59 4.49
C SER A 121 16.25 1.53 4.65
N THR A 122 15.54 1.54 3.53
CA THR A 122 14.10 1.32 3.50
C THR A 122 13.78 0.32 2.40
N THR A 123 13.01 -0.70 2.76
CA THR A 123 12.49 -1.69 1.83
C THR A 123 10.98 -1.53 1.69
N VAL A 124 10.55 -1.41 0.44
CA VAL A 124 9.14 -1.34 0.04
C VAL A 124 8.77 -2.62 -0.68
N LYS A 125 7.64 -3.21 -0.30
CA LYS A 125 7.02 -4.31 -1.03
C LYS A 125 6.01 -3.75 -2.02
N VAL A 126 5.99 -4.30 -3.23
CA VAL A 126 5.02 -4.04 -4.28
C VAL A 126 4.20 -5.30 -4.49
N GLY A 127 2.88 -5.16 -4.61
CA GLY A 127 2.00 -6.30 -4.83
C GLY A 127 0.54 -5.91 -5.02
N SER A 128 -0.35 -6.89 -4.87
CA SER A 128 -1.79 -6.69 -4.96
C SER A 128 -2.32 -5.80 -3.83
N ALA A 129 -3.42 -5.08 -4.08
CA ALA A 129 -4.09 -4.32 -3.02
C ALA A 129 -4.73 -5.29 -2.01
N GLY A 130 -4.31 -5.21 -0.75
CA GLY A 130 -4.86 -6.03 0.34
C GLY A 130 -6.16 -5.50 0.94
N SER A 131 -6.46 -4.22 0.72
CA SER A 131 -7.61 -3.52 1.27
C SER A 131 -8.01 -2.37 0.35
N LEU A 132 -9.30 -2.19 0.09
CA LEU A 132 -9.82 -1.08 -0.71
C LEU A 132 -11.11 -0.50 -0.15
N VAL A 133 -11.27 0.81 -0.31
CA VAL A 133 -12.53 1.54 -0.11
C VAL A 133 -13.18 1.82 -1.46
N GLY A 134 -14.48 2.07 -1.49
CA GLY A 134 -15.24 2.36 -2.70
C GLY A 134 -15.58 1.11 -3.53
N VAL A 135 -15.57 -0.07 -2.89
CA VAL A 135 -15.89 -1.34 -3.55
C VAL A 135 -17.37 -1.37 -3.95
N TRP A 136 -17.62 -1.77 -5.18
CA TRP A 136 -18.96 -1.89 -5.74
C TRP A 136 -19.65 -3.14 -5.17
N PRO A 137 -20.98 -3.11 -4.90
CA PRO A 137 -21.68 -4.21 -4.21
C PRO A 137 -21.94 -5.42 -5.12
N VAL A 138 -21.11 -5.63 -6.13
CA VAL A 138 -21.14 -6.78 -7.04
C VAL A 138 -19.78 -7.43 -7.01
N ALA A 139 -19.75 -8.72 -6.68
CA ALA A 139 -18.55 -9.55 -6.74
C ALA A 139 -18.57 -10.48 -7.95
N LEU A 140 -17.38 -10.82 -8.44
CA LEU A 140 -17.18 -11.78 -9.53
C LEU A 140 -16.29 -12.93 -9.07
N CYS A 141 -16.54 -14.13 -9.58
CA CYS A 141 -15.64 -15.25 -9.33
C CYS A 141 -14.29 -15.00 -10.01
N GLU A 142 -13.19 -15.18 -9.28
CA GLU A 142 -11.83 -14.99 -9.80
C GLU A 142 -11.48 -15.95 -10.94
N SER A 143 -12.11 -17.14 -10.95
CA SER A 143 -11.95 -18.16 -11.99
C SER A 143 -12.84 -17.91 -13.21
N HIS A 144 -13.48 -16.73 -13.34
CA HIS A 144 -14.31 -16.41 -14.49
C HIS A 144 -13.44 -16.32 -15.76
N PRO A 145 -13.83 -16.93 -16.89
CA PRO A 145 -13.00 -16.95 -18.11
C PRO A 145 -12.55 -15.55 -18.57
N SER A 146 -13.40 -14.54 -18.40
CA SER A 146 -13.04 -13.15 -18.73
C SER A 146 -11.89 -12.60 -17.88
N ILE A 147 -11.88 -12.89 -16.58
CA ILE A 147 -10.81 -12.47 -15.66
C ILE A 147 -9.54 -13.24 -15.99
N LEU A 148 -9.64 -14.56 -16.18
CA LEU A 148 -8.49 -15.40 -16.53
C LEU A 148 -7.87 -14.99 -17.86
N ASN A 149 -8.67 -14.73 -18.90
CA ASN A 149 -8.17 -14.28 -20.20
C ASN A 149 -7.45 -12.93 -20.09
N TRP A 150 -8.00 -11.99 -19.33
CA TRP A 150 -7.35 -10.70 -19.11
C TRP A 150 -6.07 -10.84 -18.29
N LYS A 151 -6.07 -11.63 -17.21
CA LYS A 151 -4.87 -11.95 -16.40
C LYS A 151 -3.79 -12.62 -17.23
N ASN A 152 -4.14 -13.64 -18.01
CA ASN A 152 -3.21 -14.39 -18.87
C ASN A 152 -2.61 -13.53 -19.99
N SER A 153 -3.28 -12.44 -20.38
CA SER A 153 -2.72 -11.44 -21.30
C SER A 153 -1.70 -10.50 -20.66
N GLY A 154 -1.38 -10.68 -19.37
CA GLY A 154 -0.58 -9.71 -18.61
C GLY A 154 -1.30 -8.39 -18.38
N PHE A 155 -2.64 -8.42 -18.29
CA PHE A 155 -3.51 -7.24 -18.10
C PHE A 155 -3.48 -6.23 -19.26
N SER A 156 -3.18 -6.69 -20.48
CA SER A 156 -3.03 -5.83 -21.67
C SER A 156 -4.28 -5.74 -22.55
N LEU A 157 -5.20 -6.71 -22.44
CA LEU A 157 -6.42 -6.71 -23.26
C LEU A 157 -7.37 -5.58 -22.87
N THR A 158 -7.88 -4.88 -23.90
CA THR A 158 -8.91 -3.83 -23.78
C THR A 158 -10.30 -4.31 -24.22
N THR A 159 -10.47 -5.63 -24.31
CA THR A 159 -11.70 -6.28 -24.77
C THR A 159 -12.85 -6.04 -23.80
N ASN A 160 -14.05 -5.81 -24.35
CA ASN A 160 -15.28 -5.77 -23.58
C ASN A 160 -15.76 -7.21 -23.31
N TYR A 161 -15.91 -7.56 -22.04
CA TYR A 161 -16.37 -8.87 -21.62
C TYR A 161 -17.83 -8.80 -21.17
N THR A 162 -18.66 -9.66 -21.75
CA THR A 162 -20.05 -9.82 -21.30
C THR A 162 -20.11 -10.95 -20.30
N ILE A 163 -20.39 -10.58 -19.06
CA ILE A 163 -20.58 -11.48 -17.94
C ILE A 163 -22.09 -11.68 -17.83
N THR A 164 -22.59 -12.92 -17.81
CA THR A 164 -24.03 -13.18 -17.61
C THR A 164 -24.29 -13.66 -16.18
N LEU A 165 -25.52 -13.44 -15.70
CA LEU A 165 -25.95 -13.95 -14.39
C LEU A 165 -25.94 -15.47 -14.34
N GLN A 166 -26.27 -16.17 -15.44
CA GLN A 166 -26.48 -17.61 -15.39
C GLN A 166 -25.20 -18.44 -15.60
N THR A 167 -24.19 -17.92 -16.29
CA THR A 167 -22.97 -18.66 -16.66
C THR A 167 -21.76 -18.23 -15.84
N GLY A 168 -21.87 -18.30 -14.52
CA GLY A 168 -20.68 -18.21 -13.67
C GLY A 168 -19.89 -19.52 -13.72
N PRO A 169 -18.55 -19.48 -13.69
CA PRO A 169 -17.76 -20.69 -13.42
C PRO A 169 -18.23 -21.32 -12.11
N LYS A 170 -18.52 -22.63 -12.15
CA LYS A 170 -18.83 -23.42 -10.95
C LYS A 170 -17.60 -23.59 -10.02
N ASN A 171 -16.46 -23.03 -10.42
CA ASN A 171 -15.15 -23.31 -9.84
C ASN A 171 -14.85 -22.47 -8.60
N CYS A 172 -15.61 -21.39 -8.34
CA CYS A 172 -15.49 -20.63 -7.09
C CYS A 172 -16.43 -21.15 -5.98
N GLY A 173 -16.83 -22.42 -6.03
CA GLY A 173 -17.63 -23.07 -4.97
C GLY A 173 -19.10 -22.63 -4.90
N GLY A 174 -19.89 -23.41 -4.15
CA GLY A 174 -21.30 -23.15 -3.86
C GLY A 174 -22.26 -23.41 -5.03
N ASN A 175 -23.45 -23.94 -4.75
CA ASN A 175 -24.57 -23.94 -5.70
C ASN A 175 -25.26 -22.57 -5.68
N VAL A 176 -24.47 -21.48 -5.77
CA VAL A 176 -25.02 -20.12 -5.81
C VAL A 176 -25.35 -19.84 -7.27
N GLY A 177 -26.63 -19.95 -7.62
CA GLY A 177 -27.11 -19.63 -8.96
C GLY A 177 -26.98 -18.13 -9.20
N GLY A 178 -26.14 -17.71 -10.14
CA GLY A 178 -25.79 -16.31 -10.30
C GLY A 178 -24.27 -16.11 -10.27
N ASN A 179 -23.64 -15.70 -11.37
CA ASN A 179 -22.21 -15.35 -11.35
C ASN A 179 -21.92 -14.08 -10.53
N TRP A 180 -22.96 -13.36 -10.11
CA TRP A 180 -22.86 -12.08 -9.44
C TRP A 180 -23.28 -12.27 -8.00
N GLY A 181 -22.33 -12.15 -7.09
CA GLY A 181 -22.63 -12.03 -5.68
C GLY A 181 -22.97 -10.58 -5.39
N VAL A 182 -24.26 -10.28 -5.19
CA VAL A 182 -24.61 -8.97 -4.62
C VAL A 182 -24.12 -9.00 -3.18
N LEU A 183 -23.14 -8.16 -2.86
CA LEU A 183 -22.54 -8.13 -1.54
C LEU A 183 -23.42 -7.31 -0.60
N ASP A 184 -23.66 -7.89 0.57
CA ASP A 184 -24.21 -7.22 1.74
C ASP A 184 -23.05 -6.93 2.70
N PHE A 185 -22.62 -5.67 2.70
CA PHE A 185 -21.46 -5.25 3.49
C PHE A 185 -21.76 -5.07 4.97
N ASN A 186 -23.02 -4.85 5.37
CA ASN A 186 -23.38 -4.54 6.76
C ASN A 186 -24.18 -5.66 7.45
N GLY A 187 -24.54 -6.72 6.72
CA GLY A 187 -25.32 -7.86 7.21
C GLY A 187 -26.74 -7.50 7.68
N GLY A 188 -27.22 -6.33 7.28
CA GLY A 188 -28.49 -5.78 7.70
C GLY A 188 -29.67 -6.21 6.81
N ALA A 189 -30.87 -5.75 7.17
CA ALA A 189 -32.01 -5.80 6.26
C ALA A 189 -31.78 -4.77 5.14
N ASN A 190 -30.98 -5.13 4.13
CA ASN A 190 -30.57 -4.25 3.03
C ASN A 190 -31.75 -3.43 2.51
N SER A 191 -31.77 -2.13 2.82
CA SER A 191 -32.76 -1.24 2.22
C SER A 191 -32.31 -0.95 0.79
N THR A 192 -33.24 -0.93 -0.16
CA THR A 192 -32.93 -0.59 -1.57
C THR A 192 -32.15 0.73 -1.69
N ARG A 193 -32.38 1.67 -0.77
CA ARG A 193 -31.67 2.96 -0.70
C ARG A 193 -30.18 2.80 -0.40
N GLU A 194 -29.81 1.89 0.49
CA GLU A 194 -28.41 1.65 0.87
C GLU A 194 -27.64 0.98 -0.27
N THR A 195 -28.21 -0.06 -0.87
CA THR A 195 -27.60 -0.70 -2.04
C THR A 195 -27.45 0.28 -3.21
N ILE A 196 -28.42 1.17 -3.44
CA ILE A 196 -28.27 2.26 -4.43
C ILE A 196 -27.09 3.17 -4.08
N ALA A 197 -26.93 3.54 -2.81
CA ALA A 197 -25.82 4.38 -2.37
C ALA A 197 -24.46 3.70 -2.62
N TRP A 198 -24.33 2.40 -2.34
CA TRP A 198 -23.13 1.64 -2.67
C TRP A 198 -22.91 1.48 -4.18
N VAL A 199 -23.97 1.34 -4.97
CA VAL A 199 -23.84 1.29 -6.43
C VAL A 199 -23.31 2.61 -6.98
N GLN A 200 -23.75 3.75 -6.43
CA GLN A 200 -23.39 5.09 -6.92
C GLN A 200 -22.03 5.58 -6.40
N ASN A 201 -21.72 5.30 -5.14
CA ASN A 201 -20.55 5.87 -4.45
C ASN A 201 -19.49 4.83 -4.08
N GLY A 202 -19.80 3.53 -4.18
CA GLY A 202 -19.02 2.46 -3.59
C GLY A 202 -19.28 2.30 -2.08
N TYR A 203 -18.75 1.22 -1.52
CA TYR A 203 -18.76 0.98 -0.08
C TYR A 203 -17.80 1.93 0.64
N ASN A 204 -18.25 2.57 1.72
CA ASN A 204 -17.48 3.63 2.38
C ASN A 204 -16.33 3.10 3.25
N ASP A 205 -16.48 1.88 3.77
CA ASP A 205 -15.46 1.27 4.61
C ASP A 205 -14.51 0.40 3.79
N ALA A 206 -13.38 0.07 4.40
CA ALA A 206 -12.41 -0.82 3.80
C ALA A 206 -12.99 -2.24 3.71
N LEU A 207 -12.81 -2.87 2.55
CA LEU A 207 -12.97 -4.31 2.39
C LEU A 207 -11.59 -4.94 2.26
N ASP A 208 -11.30 -5.94 3.08
CA ASP A 208 -10.00 -6.59 3.14
C ASP A 208 -9.99 -7.91 2.36
N VAL A 209 -8.85 -8.25 1.78
CA VAL A 209 -8.61 -9.58 1.21
C VAL A 209 -8.59 -10.60 2.35
N GLY A 210 -9.37 -11.67 2.20
CA GLY A 210 -9.60 -12.68 3.21
C GLY A 210 -10.96 -12.54 3.90
N ASP A 211 -11.61 -11.39 3.80
CA ASP A 211 -12.94 -11.19 4.37
C ASP A 211 -13.96 -12.12 3.75
N THR A 212 -14.91 -12.57 4.58
CA THR A 212 -16.07 -13.32 4.13
C THR A 212 -17.30 -12.44 4.24
N VAL A 213 -17.82 -12.00 3.11
CA VAL A 213 -18.93 -11.03 3.02
C VAL A 213 -20.23 -11.77 2.74
N LEU A 214 -21.31 -11.36 3.41
CA LEU A 214 -22.63 -11.93 3.18
C LEU A 214 -23.16 -11.53 1.80
N GLY A 215 -23.96 -12.41 1.21
CA GLY A 215 -24.64 -12.20 -0.05
C GLY A 215 -26.08 -11.79 0.17
N SER A 216 -26.56 -10.81 -0.60
CA SER A 216 -27.96 -10.40 -0.55
C SER A 216 -28.80 -11.20 -1.57
N PRO A 217 -29.91 -11.85 -1.15
CA PRO A 217 -30.88 -12.51 -2.05
C PRO A 217 -31.78 -11.48 -2.73
N GLY A 218 -31.21 -10.63 -3.55
CA GLY A 218 -31.95 -9.68 -4.36
C GLY A 218 -31.16 -9.52 -5.64
N GLY A 219 -31.51 -10.29 -6.67
CA GLY A 219 -30.81 -10.18 -7.95
C GLY A 219 -30.77 -8.72 -8.42
N LEU A 220 -29.70 -8.33 -9.11
CA LEU A 220 -29.55 -6.98 -9.65
C LEU A 220 -30.77 -6.65 -10.53
N THR A 221 -31.55 -5.66 -10.10
CA THR A 221 -32.71 -5.14 -10.83
C THR A 221 -32.37 -3.75 -11.36
N SER A 222 -33.15 -3.24 -12.30
CA SER A 222 -32.96 -1.85 -12.77
C SER A 222 -33.13 -0.81 -11.66
N SER A 223 -33.86 -1.13 -10.58
CA SER A 223 -34.16 -0.21 -9.48
C SER A 223 -32.96 0.14 -8.60
N ILE A 224 -31.87 -0.63 -8.63
CA ILE A 224 -30.62 -0.31 -7.90
C ILE A 224 -29.71 0.66 -8.67
N GLY A 225 -30.10 1.09 -9.88
CA GLY A 225 -29.46 2.22 -10.56
C GLY A 225 -28.13 1.91 -11.23
N ILE A 226 -27.81 0.65 -11.51
CA ILE A 226 -26.56 0.25 -12.21
C ILE A 226 -26.40 0.94 -13.57
N GLU A 227 -27.50 1.21 -14.27
CA GLU A 227 -27.47 1.91 -15.56
C GLU A 227 -26.85 3.31 -15.45
N THR A 228 -26.91 3.94 -14.27
CA THR A 228 -26.27 5.24 -13.98
C THR A 228 -24.74 5.17 -13.87
N MET A 229 -24.19 3.95 -13.81
CA MET A 229 -22.75 3.68 -13.76
C MET A 229 -22.18 3.31 -15.14
N ILE A 230 -22.99 3.22 -16.19
CA ILE A 230 -22.51 2.99 -17.55
C ILE A 230 -21.57 4.14 -17.96
N GLY A 231 -20.39 3.79 -18.47
CA GLY A 231 -19.30 4.69 -18.80
C GLY A 231 -18.40 5.06 -17.62
N LYS A 232 -18.75 4.70 -16.38
CA LYS A 232 -17.94 4.98 -15.19
C LYS A 232 -17.04 3.81 -14.82
N THR A 233 -15.97 4.12 -14.10
CA THR A 233 -15.12 3.12 -13.46
C THR A 233 -15.76 2.64 -12.15
N VAL A 234 -15.74 1.33 -11.93
CA VAL A 234 -16.14 0.65 -10.70
C VAL A 234 -15.02 -0.27 -10.20
N LEU A 235 -14.97 -0.49 -8.88
CA LEU A 235 -14.08 -1.46 -8.24
C LEU A 235 -14.90 -2.70 -7.90
N ILE A 236 -14.56 -3.84 -8.50
CA ILE A 236 -15.30 -5.10 -8.31
C ILE A 236 -14.46 -6.00 -7.40
N ALA A 237 -15.05 -6.49 -6.33
CA ALA A 237 -14.43 -7.53 -5.51
C ALA A 237 -14.43 -8.86 -6.25
N LEU A 238 -13.37 -9.63 -6.04
CA LEU A 238 -13.23 -10.98 -6.57
C LEU A 238 -13.27 -11.98 -5.42
N PHE A 239 -13.93 -13.11 -5.65
CA PHE A 239 -14.03 -14.19 -4.68
C PHE A 239 -13.58 -15.52 -5.28
N ASP A 240 -13.06 -16.40 -4.43
CA ASP A 240 -12.66 -17.77 -4.79
C ASP A 240 -13.56 -18.84 -4.19
N GLN A 241 -14.34 -18.48 -3.18
CA GLN A 241 -15.24 -19.39 -2.48
C GLN A 241 -16.57 -18.70 -2.21
N ALA A 242 -17.65 -19.30 -2.70
CA ALA A 242 -19.01 -19.03 -2.29
C ALA A 242 -19.49 -20.16 -1.36
N LEU A 243 -19.76 -19.81 -0.10
CA LEU A 243 -20.28 -20.69 0.92
C LEU A 243 -21.80 -20.59 0.93
N ALA A 244 -22.50 -21.70 1.20
CA ALA A 244 -23.97 -21.79 1.19
C ALA A 244 -24.62 -21.35 -0.15
N SER A 245 -25.93 -21.15 -0.18
CA SER A 245 -26.68 -20.80 -1.40
C SER A 245 -27.87 -19.90 -1.08
N GLY A 246 -28.34 -19.16 -2.08
CA GLY A 246 -29.45 -18.22 -1.94
C GLY A 246 -29.12 -17.05 -1.01
N SER A 247 -30.04 -16.76 -0.09
CA SER A 247 -29.98 -15.62 0.86
C SER A 247 -28.87 -15.66 1.89
N ASN A 248 -28.21 -16.81 2.03
CA ASN A 248 -27.17 -17.01 3.02
C ASN A 248 -25.82 -17.27 2.35
N ALA A 249 -25.67 -16.94 1.06
CA ALA A 249 -24.42 -17.13 0.35
C ALA A 249 -23.34 -16.22 0.96
N ASN A 250 -22.15 -16.73 1.24
CA ASN A 250 -21.03 -15.92 1.73
C ASN A 250 -19.88 -15.99 0.75
N TYR A 251 -19.25 -14.86 0.43
CA TYR A 251 -18.18 -14.75 -0.54
C TYR A 251 -16.87 -14.43 0.16
N ARG A 252 -15.88 -15.31 0.03
CA ARG A 252 -14.52 -15.03 0.50
C ARG A 252 -13.78 -14.19 -0.52
N ILE A 253 -13.42 -12.97 -0.16
CA ILE A 253 -12.76 -12.01 -1.04
C ILE A 253 -11.28 -12.36 -1.18
N THR A 254 -10.80 -12.45 -2.42
CA THR A 254 -9.40 -12.78 -2.74
C THR A 254 -8.64 -11.65 -3.41
N GLY A 255 -9.34 -10.62 -3.87
CA GLY A 255 -8.73 -9.47 -4.51
C GLY A 255 -9.75 -8.55 -5.14
N PHE A 256 -9.24 -7.61 -5.94
CA PHE A 256 -10.04 -6.54 -6.52
C PHE A 256 -9.63 -6.29 -7.96
N VAL A 257 -10.61 -5.99 -8.81
CA VAL A 257 -10.38 -5.58 -10.20
C VAL A 257 -11.06 -4.25 -10.48
N ARG A 258 -10.33 -3.36 -11.17
CA ARG A 258 -10.88 -2.10 -11.67
C ARG A 258 -11.50 -2.36 -13.04
N SER A 259 -12.72 -1.89 -13.23
CA SER A 259 -13.45 -2.09 -14.49
C SER A 259 -14.18 -0.83 -14.91
N VAL A 260 -14.31 -0.60 -16.20
CA VAL A 260 -15.30 0.34 -16.75
C VAL A 260 -16.55 -0.43 -17.11
N LEU A 261 -17.69 0.02 -16.61
CA LEU A 261 -18.98 -0.56 -16.97
C LEU A 261 -19.38 -0.03 -18.35
N ILE A 262 -19.43 -0.90 -19.36
CA ILE A 262 -19.75 -0.54 -20.75
C ILE A 262 -21.25 -0.66 -21.02
N GLY A 263 -21.90 -1.62 -20.38
CA GLY A 263 -23.33 -1.84 -20.55
C GLY A 263 -23.88 -2.75 -19.48
N ALA A 264 -25.19 -2.64 -19.26
CA ALA A 264 -25.92 -3.51 -18.35
C ALA A 264 -27.25 -3.90 -19.01
N ARG A 265 -27.59 -5.19 -18.92
CA ARG A 265 -28.90 -5.72 -19.26
C ARG A 265 -29.45 -6.40 -18.03
N LEU A 266 -30.38 -5.74 -17.33
CA LEU A 266 -30.92 -6.22 -16.05
C LEU A 266 -32.36 -6.72 -16.17
N THR A 267 -32.98 -6.55 -17.34
CA THR A 267 -34.35 -6.97 -17.64
C THR A 267 -34.38 -8.20 -18.55
N GLY A 268 -35.49 -8.95 -18.49
CA GLY A 268 -35.67 -10.21 -19.23
C GLY A 268 -35.34 -11.46 -18.42
N ALA A 269 -35.31 -12.61 -19.11
CA ALA A 269 -34.98 -13.91 -18.53
C ALA A 269 -33.59 -13.89 -17.88
N ALA A 270 -33.39 -14.64 -16.80
CA ALA A 270 -32.12 -14.67 -16.06
C ALA A 270 -30.89 -14.94 -16.96
N ALA A 271 -31.03 -15.84 -17.94
CA ALA A 271 -30.01 -16.13 -18.95
C ALA A 271 -29.59 -14.93 -19.80
N SER A 272 -30.51 -13.97 -20.00
CA SER A 272 -30.30 -12.79 -20.83
C SER A 272 -29.76 -11.59 -20.07
N ARG A 273 -29.69 -11.67 -18.73
CA ARG A 273 -29.17 -10.58 -17.90
C ARG A 273 -27.65 -10.61 -17.89
N SER A 274 -27.03 -9.49 -18.19
CA SER A 274 -25.58 -9.37 -18.34
C SER A 274 -25.02 -8.01 -17.94
N LEU A 275 -23.75 -7.99 -17.54
CA LEU A 275 -22.93 -6.80 -17.40
C LEU A 275 -21.82 -6.90 -18.43
N THR A 276 -21.66 -5.86 -19.23
CA THR A 276 -20.52 -5.73 -20.12
C THR A 276 -19.51 -4.83 -19.44
N VAL A 277 -18.34 -5.38 -19.13
CA VAL A 277 -17.25 -4.67 -18.44
C VAL A 277 -15.99 -4.71 -19.27
N ARG A 278 -15.15 -3.68 -19.12
CA ARG A 278 -13.77 -3.68 -19.61
C ARG A 278 -12.85 -3.56 -18.41
N PHE A 279 -11.98 -4.54 -18.21
CA PHE A 279 -11.02 -4.53 -17.11
C PHE A 279 -9.89 -3.54 -17.41
N GLU A 280 -9.43 -2.84 -16.37
CA GLU A 280 -8.36 -1.86 -16.45
C GLU A 280 -7.37 -2.06 -15.31
N THR A 281 -6.11 -1.74 -15.56
CA THR A 281 -5.10 -1.72 -14.51
C THR A 281 -5.25 -0.45 -13.68
N ALA A 282 -4.83 -0.52 -12.42
CA ALA A 282 -4.84 0.62 -11.53
C ALA A 282 -3.66 0.57 -10.57
N MET A 283 -3.27 1.74 -10.10
CA MET A 283 -2.36 1.88 -8.98
C MET A 283 -3.09 2.56 -7.83
N VAL A 284 -2.96 2.00 -6.62
CA VAL A 284 -3.35 2.68 -5.39
C VAL A 284 -2.13 3.47 -4.94
N ASP A 285 -2.16 4.78 -5.13
CA ASP A 285 -1.01 5.67 -4.85
C ASP A 285 -0.96 6.13 -3.39
N ARG A 286 -1.55 5.34 -2.50
CA ARG A 286 -1.48 5.56 -1.07
C ARG A 286 -0.74 4.40 -0.45
N PRO A 287 0.14 4.63 0.54
CA PRO A 287 0.71 3.55 1.32
C PRO A 287 -0.47 2.77 1.92
N SER A 288 -0.73 1.59 1.35
CA SER A 288 -1.72 0.68 1.92
C SER A 288 -1.15 0.15 3.22
N ALA A 289 -1.97 0.01 4.26
CA ALA A 289 -1.55 -0.61 5.52
C ALA A 289 -0.93 -2.01 5.29
N SER A 290 -1.29 -2.66 4.19
CA SER A 290 -0.67 -3.90 3.73
C SER A 290 -0.68 -4.02 2.20
N VAL A 291 0.40 -4.57 1.66
CA VAL A 291 0.36 -5.24 0.35
C VAL A 291 -0.32 -6.58 0.58
N GLY A 292 -1.40 -6.86 -0.15
CA GLY A 292 -2.21 -8.05 0.03
C GLY A 292 -1.43 -9.34 -0.25
N SER A 293 -1.81 -10.42 0.44
CA SER A 293 -1.41 -11.79 0.10
C SER A 293 -2.27 -12.40 -1.02
N GLY A 294 -3.30 -11.67 -1.47
CA GLY A 294 -4.23 -12.09 -2.50
C GLY A 294 -3.64 -12.08 -3.91
N SER A 295 -4.35 -12.72 -4.83
CA SER A 295 -3.99 -12.71 -6.25
C SER A 295 -4.00 -11.29 -6.82
N ASN A 296 -3.02 -10.95 -7.66
CA ASN A 296 -3.02 -9.70 -8.40
C ASN A 296 -4.00 -9.76 -9.57
N PHE A 297 -4.97 -8.84 -9.59
CA PHE A 297 -5.96 -8.67 -10.66
C PHE A 297 -5.87 -7.27 -11.28
N GLY A 298 -4.65 -6.80 -11.50
CA GLY A 298 -4.34 -5.56 -12.22
C GLY A 298 -4.37 -4.29 -11.36
N ILE A 299 -4.80 -4.37 -10.10
CA ILE A 299 -4.64 -3.31 -9.11
C ILE A 299 -3.38 -3.58 -8.29
N THR A 300 -2.41 -2.68 -8.38
CA THR A 300 -1.12 -2.79 -7.68
C THR A 300 -0.95 -1.65 -6.67
N THR A 301 -0.37 -1.96 -5.53
CA THR A 301 -0.06 -1.02 -4.44
C THR A 301 1.36 -1.28 -3.94
N TRP A 302 1.82 -0.44 -3.03
CA TRP A 302 3.07 -0.61 -2.32
C TRP A 302 2.92 -0.27 -0.84
N ALA A 303 3.77 -0.89 -0.01
CA ALA A 303 3.86 -0.59 1.41
C ALA A 303 5.31 -0.75 1.88
N ILE A 304 5.74 0.11 2.80
CA ILE A 304 7.03 -0.07 3.46
C ILE A 304 6.94 -1.30 4.37
N CYS A 305 7.88 -2.24 4.22
CA CYS A 305 7.88 -3.50 4.95
C CYS A 305 9.12 -3.70 5.84
N ALA A 306 10.20 -2.93 5.63
CA ALA A 306 11.36 -2.94 6.51
C ALA A 306 12.09 -1.59 6.54
N TYR A 307 12.67 -1.29 7.70
CA TYR A 307 13.58 -0.17 7.95
C TYR A 307 14.90 -0.71 8.48
N ASP A 308 16.04 -0.23 7.98
CA ASP A 308 17.37 -0.70 8.37
C ASP A 308 17.53 -2.23 8.30
N ASN A 309 16.92 -2.85 7.29
CA ASN A 309 16.83 -4.31 7.11
C ASN A 309 16.13 -5.05 8.27
N LYS A 310 15.33 -4.34 9.07
CA LYS A 310 14.47 -4.89 10.13
C LYS A 310 13.01 -4.77 9.71
N GLY A 311 12.35 -5.90 9.57
CA GLY A 311 10.96 -6.00 9.12
C GLY A 311 10.71 -7.29 8.37
N ALA A 312 9.45 -7.55 8.05
CA ALA A 312 9.03 -8.72 7.28
C ALA A 312 8.45 -8.26 5.95
N CYS A 313 9.19 -8.53 4.88
CA CYS A 313 8.75 -8.48 3.50
C CYS A 313 8.56 -9.93 3.03
#